data_AF-A0A7J9W161-F1
#
_entry.id   AF-A0A7J9W161-F1
#
_cell.length_a   1.000
_cell.length_b   1.000
_cell.length_c   1.000
_cell.angle_alpha   90.00
_cell.angle_beta   90.00
_cell.angle_gamma   90.00
#
_symmetry.space_group_name_H-M   'P 1'
#
loop_
_entity.id
_entity.type
_entity.pdbx_description
1 polymer ?
#
loop_
_entity_poly.entity_id
_entity_poly.type
_entity_poly.pdbx_seq_one_letter_code
_entity_poly.pdbx_strand_id
1 'polypeptide(L)'
;MLLPPERRRSLLDTRVVAAYLAGTLCGAMLTALVAWVLSGFTEPLTDLARLALLGAGGGLLWAAKHGLLRGVLRLPEARRQIPAEVFGANLVRGAYGFGFELATGVRTYVPSAAPYVLLLTVLLIRPPLGIALLMGAGFGAARAAPLLLRLVTTRTGAAPRGTARLAATPATMIVLLGGLTLV
;
A
#
# COMPACT_ATOMS: atom_id res chain seq x y z
N MET A 1 -16.37 -11.61 -0.49
CA MET A 1 -15.70 -11.60 -1.82
C MET A 1 -16.38 -10.54 -2.66
N LEU A 2 -15.61 -9.68 -3.35
CA LEU A 2 -16.12 -8.43 -3.97
C LEU A 2 -16.65 -8.60 -5.41
N LEU A 3 -16.34 -9.72 -6.07
CA LEU A 3 -16.83 -10.04 -7.43
C LEU A 3 -17.29 -11.50 -7.48
N PRO A 4 -18.48 -11.81 -8.03
CA PRO A 4 -18.95 -13.18 -8.21
C PRO A 4 -18.09 -13.94 -9.24
N PRO A 5 -18.01 -15.29 -9.17
CA PRO A 5 -17.07 -16.06 -10.00
C PRO A 5 -17.42 -16.10 -11.50
N GLU A 6 -18.70 -16.10 -11.90
CA GLU A 6 -19.09 -16.50 -13.26
C GLU A 6 -20.35 -15.79 -13.79
N ARG A 7 -20.30 -14.47 -13.99
CA ARG A 7 -21.38 -13.76 -14.70
C ARG A 7 -20.83 -12.85 -15.78
N ARG A 8 -21.56 -12.69 -16.90
CA ARG A 8 -21.33 -11.61 -17.88
C ARG A 8 -21.25 -10.30 -17.09
N ARG A 9 -20.09 -9.66 -17.15
CA ARG A 9 -19.83 -8.50 -16.30
C ARG A 9 -20.75 -7.35 -16.66
N SER A 10 -21.30 -6.75 -15.62
CA SER A 10 -22.12 -5.56 -15.73
C SER A 10 -21.23 -4.31 -15.65
N LEU A 11 -21.68 -3.18 -16.18
CA LEU A 11 -21.01 -1.88 -16.01
C LEU A 11 -20.71 -1.55 -14.53
N LEU A 12 -21.47 -2.15 -13.61
CA LEU A 12 -21.27 -2.03 -12.17
C LEU A 12 -19.92 -2.61 -11.72
N ASP A 13 -19.45 -3.74 -12.26
CA ASP A 13 -18.18 -4.36 -11.85
C ASP A 13 -16.99 -3.45 -12.17
N THR A 14 -17.00 -2.84 -13.36
CA THR A 14 -15.98 -1.86 -13.76
C THR A 14 -16.04 -0.62 -12.88
N ARG A 15 -17.23 -0.11 -12.56
CA ARG A 15 -17.41 1.05 -11.67
C ARG A 15 -16.91 0.75 -10.25
N VAL A 16 -17.16 -0.44 -9.73
CA VAL A 16 -16.69 -0.88 -8.41
C VAL A 16 -15.16 -0.95 -8.37
N VAL A 17 -14.53 -1.56 -9.38
CA VAL A 17 -13.06 -1.63 -9.44
C VAL A 17 -12.42 -0.26 -9.63
N ALA A 18 -13.01 0.61 -10.46
CA ALA A 18 -12.54 1.98 -10.65
C ALA A 18 -12.67 2.80 -9.35
N ALA A 19 -13.79 2.67 -8.64
CA ALA A 19 -14.01 3.33 -7.36
C ALA A 19 -13.02 2.84 -6.30
N TYR A 20 -12.78 1.53 -6.23
CA TYR A 20 -11.76 0.97 -5.33
C TYR A 20 -10.36 1.50 -5.65
N LEU A 21 -9.96 1.52 -6.93
CA LEU A 21 -8.68 2.08 -7.36
C LEU A 21 -8.56 3.56 -6.94
N ALA A 22 -9.57 4.37 -7.23
CA ALA A 22 -9.60 5.78 -6.84
C ALA A 22 -9.48 5.94 -5.32
N GLY A 23 -10.19 5.13 -4.55
CA GLY A 23 -10.08 5.09 -3.09
C GLY A 23 -8.64 4.80 -2.65
N THR A 24 -8.04 3.73 -3.18
CA THR A 24 -6.66 3.35 -2.80
C THR A 24 -5.62 4.41 -3.18
N LEU A 25 -5.77 5.08 -4.32
CA LEU A 25 -4.90 6.18 -4.72
C LEU A 25 -5.04 7.37 -3.78
N CYS A 26 -6.27 7.84 -3.53
CA CYS A 26 -6.53 8.96 -2.65
C CYS A 26 -6.01 8.70 -1.22
N GLY A 27 -6.27 7.51 -0.66
CA GLY A 27 -5.83 7.15 0.68
C GLY A 27 -4.30 7.07 0.81
N ALA A 28 -3.64 6.47 -0.18
CA ALA A 28 -2.18 6.37 -0.18
C ALA A 28 -1.50 7.73 -0.40
N MET A 29 -2.03 8.57 -1.30
CA MET A 29 -1.52 9.93 -1.52
C MET A 29 -1.71 10.81 -0.28
N LEU A 30 -2.86 10.70 0.41
CA LEU A 30 -3.07 11.41 1.68
C LEU A 30 -2.04 10.97 2.73
N THR A 31 -1.79 9.67 2.85
CA THR A 31 -0.81 9.14 3.80
C THR A 31 0.61 9.61 3.46
N ALA A 32 0.98 9.60 2.19
CA ALA A 32 2.26 10.12 1.73
C ALA A 32 2.40 11.63 1.96
N LEU A 33 1.32 12.41 1.77
CA LEU A 33 1.31 13.83 2.07
C LEU A 33 1.51 14.08 3.56
N VAL A 34 0.79 13.37 4.43
CA VAL A 34 0.97 13.48 5.88
C VAL A 34 2.40 13.11 6.28
N ALA A 35 2.95 12.02 5.74
CA ALA A 35 4.33 11.62 5.98
C ALA A 35 5.33 12.68 5.50
N TRP A 36 5.07 13.29 4.34
CA TRP A 36 5.91 14.35 3.78
C TRP A 36 5.88 15.61 4.68
N VAL A 37 4.71 16.01 5.17
CA VAL A 37 4.59 17.12 6.14
C VAL A 37 5.37 16.80 7.42
N LEU A 38 5.22 15.58 7.95
CA LEU A 38 5.94 15.13 9.14
C LEU A 38 7.45 15.00 8.92
N SER A 39 7.91 14.84 7.66
CA SER A 39 9.33 14.80 7.34
C SER A 39 10.04 16.13 7.64
N GLY A 40 9.32 17.24 7.78
CA GLY A 40 9.88 18.50 8.27
C GLY A 40 10.50 18.36 9.66
N PHE A 41 9.95 17.49 10.53
CA PHE A 41 10.52 17.23 11.86
C PHE A 41 11.84 16.47 11.82
N THR A 42 12.23 15.90 10.68
CA THR A 42 13.53 15.21 10.51
C THR A 42 14.60 16.14 9.96
N GLU A 43 14.31 17.44 9.75
CA GLU A 43 15.25 18.46 9.29
C GLU A 43 16.54 18.55 10.15
N PRO A 44 16.48 18.53 11.49
CA PRO A 44 17.68 18.64 12.32
C PRO A 44 18.65 17.46 12.22
N LEU A 45 18.22 16.34 11.63
CA LEU A 45 19.04 15.14 11.49
C LEU A 45 20.06 15.29 10.35
N THR A 46 21.28 14.83 10.59
CA THR A 46 22.30 14.70 9.54
C THR A 46 21.92 13.58 8.55
N ASP A 47 22.47 13.62 7.35
CA ASP A 47 22.17 12.60 6.32
C ASP A 47 22.62 11.21 6.74
N LEU A 48 23.76 11.11 7.44
CA LEU A 48 24.20 9.85 8.03
C LEU A 48 23.21 9.33 9.08
N ALA A 49 22.66 10.20 9.93
CA ALA A 49 21.66 9.80 10.93
C ALA A 49 20.37 9.33 10.26
N ARG A 50 19.91 10.00 9.19
CA ARG A 50 18.74 9.57 8.41
C ARG A 50 18.95 8.21 7.76
N LEU A 51 20.11 7.99 7.14
CA LEU A 51 20.46 6.71 6.53
C LEU A 51 20.58 5.60 7.57
N ALA A 52 21.21 5.88 8.71
CA ALA A 52 21.32 4.94 9.82
C ALA A 52 19.93 4.57 10.37
N LEU A 53 19.04 5.54 10.57
CA LEU A 53 17.66 5.30 11.01
C LEU A 53 16.84 4.52 9.97
N LEU A 54 17.02 4.82 8.68
CA LEU A 54 16.35 4.10 7.60
C LEU A 54 16.82 2.64 7.55
N GLY A 55 18.14 2.41 7.63
CA GLY A 55 18.75 1.08 7.66
C GLY A 55 18.34 0.29 8.90
N ALA A 56 18.40 0.91 10.08
CA ALA A 56 17.98 0.30 11.33
C ALA A 56 16.49 -0.03 11.33
N GLY A 57 15.63 0.89 10.89
CA GLY A 57 14.19 0.67 10.76
C GLY A 57 13.86 -0.42 9.75
N GLY A 58 14.50 -0.42 8.58
CA GLY A 58 14.36 -1.47 7.57
C GLY A 58 14.81 -2.84 8.08
N GLY A 59 15.95 -2.90 8.77
CA GLY A 59 16.48 -4.11 9.40
C GLY A 59 15.55 -4.65 10.50
N LEU A 60 15.01 -3.76 11.34
CA LEU A 60 14.03 -4.12 12.36
C LEU A 60 12.75 -4.70 11.75
N LEU A 61 12.21 -4.05 10.70
CA LEU A 61 11.03 -4.53 9.98
C LEU A 61 11.28 -5.89 9.31
N TRP A 62 12.47 -6.08 8.73
CA TRP A 62 12.88 -7.35 8.15
C TRP A 62 12.98 -8.44 9.23
N ALA A 63 13.63 -8.15 10.36
CA ALA A 63 13.77 -9.08 11.48
C ALA A 63 12.43 -9.44 12.13
N ALA A 64 11.50 -8.48 12.22
CA ALA A 64 10.15 -8.71 12.74
C ALA A 64 9.31 -9.61 11.82
N LYS A 65 9.56 -9.56 10.50
CA LYS A 65 8.80 -10.35 9.52
C LYS A 65 9.41 -11.73 9.23
N HIS A 66 10.73 -11.80 9.16
CA HIS A 66 11.46 -12.97 8.64
C HIS A 66 12.51 -13.53 9.61
N GLY A 67 12.86 -12.80 10.67
CA GLY A 67 13.96 -13.15 11.56
C GLY A 67 13.54 -13.50 12.99
N LEU A 68 14.49 -13.33 13.89
CA LEU A 68 14.42 -13.72 15.31
C LEU A 68 13.34 -12.98 16.11
N LEU A 69 12.86 -11.84 15.62
CA LEU A 69 11.84 -11.01 16.29
C LEU A 69 10.42 -11.35 15.85
N ARG A 70 10.25 -12.36 14.98
CA ARG A 70 8.95 -12.80 14.49
C ARG A 70 8.07 -13.27 15.65
N GLY A 71 6.94 -12.59 15.84
CA GLY A 71 5.98 -12.88 16.91
C GLY A 71 6.26 -12.17 18.23
N VAL A 72 7.47 -11.63 18.42
CA VAL A 72 7.86 -10.80 19.57
C VAL A 72 7.46 -9.34 19.32
N LEU A 73 7.87 -8.80 18.17
CA LEU A 73 7.49 -7.45 17.76
C LEU A 73 6.19 -7.49 16.96
N ARG A 74 5.11 -6.97 17.55
CA ARG A 74 3.84 -6.76 16.85
C ARG A 74 3.83 -5.34 16.31
N LEU A 75 3.74 -5.21 14.99
CA LEU A 75 3.59 -3.91 14.37
C LEU A 75 2.25 -3.28 14.77
N PRO A 76 2.15 -1.94 14.84
CA PRO A 76 0.89 -1.26 15.08
C PRO A 76 -0.05 -1.56 13.92
N GLU A 77 -1.03 -2.45 14.15
CA GLU A 77 -1.98 -2.91 13.14
C GLU A 77 -3.38 -2.96 13.75
N ALA A 78 -4.37 -2.47 13.01
CA ALA A 78 -5.77 -2.62 13.39
C ALA A 78 -6.22 -4.07 13.23
N ARG A 79 -6.77 -4.69 14.28
CA ARG A 79 -7.23 -6.09 14.28
C ARG A 79 -8.61 -6.30 13.67
N ARG A 80 -9.21 -5.27 13.08
CA ARG A 80 -10.55 -5.38 12.48
C ARG A 80 -10.41 -5.92 11.05
N GLN A 81 -10.99 -7.09 10.82
CA GLN A 81 -11.21 -7.58 9.45
C GLN A 81 -12.32 -6.75 8.80
N ILE A 82 -12.29 -6.63 7.47
CA ILE A 82 -13.15 -5.74 6.66
C ILE A 82 -14.62 -5.84 7.14
N PRO A 83 -15.21 -4.75 7.66
CA PRO A 83 -16.60 -4.78 8.11
C PRO A 83 -17.54 -5.03 6.93
N ALA A 84 -18.48 -5.96 7.06
CA ALA A 84 -19.43 -6.29 6.00
C ALA A 84 -20.36 -5.11 5.70
N GLU A 85 -20.55 -4.21 6.68
CA GLU A 85 -21.39 -3.01 6.57
C GLU A 85 -20.96 -2.06 5.42
N VAL A 86 -19.69 -2.10 5.01
CA VAL A 86 -19.12 -1.18 4.00
C VAL A 86 -19.80 -1.34 2.62
N PHE A 87 -20.41 -2.48 2.34
CA PHE A 87 -21.06 -2.77 1.06
C PHE A 87 -22.59 -2.63 1.09
N GLY A 88 -23.19 -2.22 2.21
CA GLY A 88 -24.64 -2.34 2.45
C GLY A 88 -25.54 -1.49 1.55
N ALA A 89 -25.26 -0.19 1.38
CA ALA A 89 -26.19 0.73 0.71
C ALA A 89 -25.83 1.10 -0.74
N ASN A 90 -24.53 1.19 -1.07
CA ASN A 90 -24.06 1.49 -2.42
C ASN A 90 -22.68 0.87 -2.64
N LEU A 91 -22.61 -0.13 -3.51
CA LEU A 91 -21.39 -0.90 -3.77
C LEU A 91 -20.23 -0.06 -4.29
N VAL A 92 -20.49 0.95 -5.14
CA VAL A 92 -19.45 1.82 -5.71
C VAL A 92 -18.88 2.74 -4.64
N ARG A 93 -19.75 3.38 -3.85
CA ARG A 93 -19.33 4.24 -2.74
C ARG A 93 -18.61 3.44 -1.65
N GLY A 94 -19.11 2.25 -1.34
CA GLY A 94 -18.49 1.30 -0.41
C GLY A 94 -17.10 0.87 -0.88
N ALA A 95 -16.94 0.56 -2.17
CA ALA A 95 -15.65 0.20 -2.75
C ALA A 95 -14.63 1.35 -2.68
N TYR A 96 -15.04 2.59 -2.95
CA TYR A 96 -14.19 3.77 -2.77
C TYR A 96 -13.75 3.93 -1.31
N GLY A 97 -14.70 3.97 -0.37
CA GLY A 97 -14.41 4.14 1.05
C GLY A 97 -13.49 3.04 1.59
N PHE A 98 -13.77 1.79 1.18
CA PHE A 98 -12.91 0.66 1.53
C PHE A 98 -11.49 0.82 0.98
N GLY A 99 -11.34 1.16 -0.30
CA GLY A 99 -10.03 1.38 -0.91
C GLY A 99 -9.24 2.49 -0.20
N PHE A 100 -9.92 3.59 0.15
CA PHE A 100 -9.34 4.71 0.89
C PHE A 100 -8.84 4.30 2.28
N GLU A 101 -9.68 3.67 3.09
CA GLU A 101 -9.29 3.20 4.43
C GLU A 101 -8.17 2.14 4.37
N LEU A 102 -8.22 1.23 3.39
CA LEU A 102 -7.21 0.21 3.20
C LEU A 102 -5.84 0.82 2.86
N ALA A 103 -5.81 1.85 2.02
CA ALA A 103 -4.58 2.48 1.59
C ALA A 103 -3.97 3.42 2.63
N THR A 104 -4.77 3.95 3.55
CA THR A 104 -4.27 4.70 4.70
C THR A 104 -3.69 3.81 5.80
N GLY A 105 -4.11 2.54 5.88
CA GLY A 105 -3.62 1.58 6.87
C GLY A 105 -4.10 1.83 8.31
N VAL A 106 -4.96 2.84 8.52
CA VAL A 106 -5.42 3.27 9.86
C VAL A 106 -6.45 2.30 10.46
N ARG A 107 -7.23 1.60 9.63
CA ARG A 107 -8.37 0.77 10.09
C ARG A 107 -8.30 -0.70 9.70
N THR A 108 -7.39 -1.08 8.83
CA THR A 108 -7.29 -2.44 8.30
C THR A 108 -5.97 -3.09 8.66
N TYR A 109 -6.00 -4.41 8.88
CA TYR A 109 -4.81 -5.24 9.05
C TYR A 109 -3.79 -5.01 7.93
N VAL A 110 -2.50 -4.88 8.28
CA VAL A 110 -1.43 -4.54 7.34
C VAL A 110 -0.50 -5.75 7.20
N PRO A 111 -0.79 -6.69 6.27
CA PRO A 111 -0.11 -7.99 6.20
C PRO A 111 1.36 -7.93 5.73
N SER A 112 1.91 -6.74 5.49
CA SER A 112 3.24 -6.55 4.93
C SER A 112 3.96 -5.40 5.60
N ALA A 113 5.27 -5.54 5.78
CA ALA A 113 6.14 -4.46 6.24
C ALA A 113 6.32 -3.32 5.21
N ALA A 114 5.98 -3.56 3.93
CA ALA A 114 6.19 -2.62 2.83
C ALA A 114 5.66 -1.18 3.06
N PRO A 115 4.42 -0.96 3.54
CA PRO A 115 3.94 0.40 3.85
C PRO A 115 4.77 1.11 4.93
N TYR A 116 5.30 0.39 5.92
CA TYR A 116 6.14 0.98 6.96
C TYR A 116 7.51 1.38 6.39
N VAL A 117 8.09 0.56 5.50
CA VAL A 117 9.33 0.91 4.79
C VAL A 117 9.11 2.16 3.95
N LEU A 118 8.02 2.21 3.18
CA LEU A 118 7.71 3.37 2.36
C LEU A 118 7.52 4.64 3.21
N LEU A 119 6.84 4.52 4.35
CA LEU A 119 6.65 5.62 5.29
C LEU A 119 8.00 6.13 5.83
N LEU A 120 8.88 5.22 6.26
CA LEU A 120 10.23 5.55 6.72
C LEU A 120 11.04 6.24 5.62
N THR A 121 10.96 5.76 4.38
CA THR A 121 11.65 6.38 3.24
C THR A 121 11.16 7.82 3.03
N VAL A 122 9.85 8.06 3.00
CA VAL A 122 9.32 9.43 2.82
C VAL A 122 9.72 10.34 3.99
N LEU A 123 9.65 9.85 5.23
CA LEU A 123 10.00 10.61 6.43
C LEU A 123 11.48 10.99 6.51
N LEU A 124 12.37 10.07 6.13
CA LEU A 124 13.81 10.22 6.36
C LEU A 124 14.56 10.73 5.13
N ILE A 125 14.14 10.37 3.92
CA ILE A 125 14.79 10.85 2.68
C ILE A 125 14.30 12.25 2.28
N ARG A 126 13.13 12.68 2.77
CA ARG A 126 12.52 13.99 2.47
C ARG A 126 12.45 14.27 0.96
N PRO A 127 11.87 13.37 0.15
CA PRO A 127 11.77 13.58 -1.28
C PRO A 127 10.93 14.84 -1.59
N PRO A 128 11.12 15.48 -2.76
CA PRO A 128 10.21 16.49 -3.26
C PRO A 128 8.74 16.02 -3.22
N LEU A 129 7.80 16.93 -2.94
CA LEU A 129 6.39 16.59 -2.76
C LEU A 129 5.83 15.73 -3.91
N GLY A 130 6.14 16.07 -5.16
CA GLY A 130 5.70 15.30 -6.32
C GLY A 130 6.15 13.84 -6.29
N ILE A 131 7.39 13.58 -5.84
CA ILE A 131 7.93 12.22 -5.71
C ILE A 131 7.24 11.50 -4.55
N ALA A 132 7.03 12.15 -3.40
CA ALA A 132 6.27 11.56 -2.28
C ALA A 132 4.86 11.13 -2.71
N LEU A 133 4.15 12.00 -3.44
CA LEU A 133 2.82 11.69 -3.96
C LEU A 133 2.83 10.56 -4.99
N LEU A 134 3.83 10.49 -5.87
CA LEU A 134 4.00 9.39 -6.81
C LEU A 134 4.29 8.06 -6.11
N MET A 135 5.11 8.07 -5.04
CA MET A 135 5.35 6.89 -4.22
C MET A 135 4.04 6.41 -3.55
N GLY A 136 3.25 7.34 -3.01
CA GLY A 136 1.91 7.04 -2.49
C GLY A 136 0.99 6.47 -3.56
N ALA A 137 0.89 7.11 -4.72
CA ALA A 137 0.07 6.65 -5.84
C ALA A 137 0.50 5.25 -6.33
N GLY A 138 1.81 5.00 -6.44
CA GLY A 138 2.35 3.69 -6.80
C GLY A 138 1.97 2.60 -5.78
N PHE A 139 2.03 2.92 -4.49
CA PHE A 139 1.57 2.02 -3.44
C PHE A 139 0.05 1.75 -3.52
N GLY A 140 -0.76 2.80 -3.70
CA GLY A 140 -2.21 2.68 -3.89
C GLY A 140 -2.56 1.81 -5.10
N ALA A 141 -1.90 2.04 -6.24
CA ALA A 141 -2.07 1.23 -7.45
C ALA A 141 -1.67 -0.24 -7.23
N ALA A 142 -0.57 -0.51 -6.54
CA ALA A 142 -0.13 -1.86 -6.21
C ALA A 142 -1.17 -2.61 -5.34
N ARG A 143 -1.87 -1.91 -4.44
CA ARG A 143 -2.98 -2.47 -3.65
C ARG A 143 -4.21 -2.79 -4.49
N ALA A 144 -4.39 -2.14 -5.63
CA ALA A 144 -5.48 -2.41 -6.58
C ALA A 144 -5.13 -3.42 -7.68
N ALA A 145 -3.84 -3.71 -7.90
CA ALA A 145 -3.38 -4.64 -8.92
C ALA A 145 -4.07 -6.02 -8.91
N PRO A 146 -4.33 -6.68 -7.76
CA PRO A 146 -5.00 -7.98 -7.76
C PRO A 146 -6.44 -7.93 -8.29
N LEU A 147 -7.18 -6.86 -7.99
CA LEU A 147 -8.55 -6.66 -8.48
C LEU A 147 -8.57 -6.25 -9.95
N LEU A 148 -7.65 -5.38 -10.36
CA LEU A 148 -7.46 -5.01 -11.77
C LEU A 148 -7.09 -6.23 -12.61
N LEU A 149 -6.17 -7.07 -12.14
CA LEU A 149 -5.77 -8.28 -12.84
C LEU A 149 -6.96 -9.25 -12.95
N ARG A 150 -7.73 -9.45 -11.88
CA ARG A 150 -9.00 -10.21 -11.97
C ARG A 150 -9.97 -9.60 -12.97
N LEU A 151 -10.00 -8.27 -13.09
CA LEU A 151 -10.84 -7.59 -14.08
C LEU A 151 -10.35 -7.87 -15.52
N VAL A 152 -9.05 -7.95 -15.75
CA VAL A 152 -8.49 -8.24 -17.08
C VAL A 152 -8.62 -9.73 -17.42
N THR A 153 -8.28 -10.63 -16.51
CA THR A 153 -8.12 -12.07 -16.80
C THR A 153 -9.42 -12.78 -17.12
N THR A 154 -10.50 -12.42 -16.45
CA THR A 154 -11.82 -12.96 -16.81
C THR A 154 -12.39 -12.32 -18.08
N ARG A 155 -11.83 -11.19 -18.53
CA ARG A 155 -12.19 -10.56 -19.82
C ARG A 155 -11.47 -11.25 -20.97
N THR A 156 -10.26 -11.76 -20.74
CA THR A 156 -9.44 -12.47 -21.72
C THR A 156 -9.56 -13.99 -21.65
N GLY A 157 -10.30 -14.55 -20.67
CA GLY A 157 -10.50 -16.00 -20.51
C GLY A 157 -9.27 -16.77 -20.01
N ALA A 158 -8.13 -16.10 -19.82
CA ALA A 158 -6.89 -16.71 -19.38
C ALA A 158 -6.72 -16.55 -17.86
N ALA A 159 -6.77 -17.64 -17.10
CA ALA A 159 -6.50 -17.63 -15.67
C ALA A 159 -4.98 -17.65 -15.41
N PRO A 160 -4.34 -16.58 -14.90
CA PRO A 160 -2.92 -16.63 -14.58
C PRO A 160 -2.77 -17.30 -13.21
N ARG A 161 -2.50 -18.61 -13.23
CA ARG A 161 -1.97 -19.33 -12.08
C ARG A 161 -0.53 -18.85 -11.85
N GLY A 162 -0.32 -17.89 -10.94
CA GLY A 162 1.02 -17.59 -10.41
C GLY A 162 1.41 -16.13 -10.18
N THR A 163 0.63 -15.14 -10.63
CA THR A 163 1.07 -13.73 -10.61
C THR A 163 1.03 -13.05 -9.24
N ALA A 164 0.27 -13.60 -8.27
CA ALA A 164 0.14 -13.01 -6.94
C ALA A 164 1.45 -13.01 -6.12
N ARG A 165 2.42 -13.87 -6.47
CA ARG A 165 3.74 -13.91 -5.79
C ARG A 165 4.74 -12.87 -6.32
N LEU A 166 4.52 -12.31 -7.51
CA LEU A 166 5.48 -11.44 -8.19
C LEU A 166 5.35 -9.95 -7.82
N ALA A 167 4.23 -9.51 -7.24
CA ALA A 167 3.98 -8.09 -6.96
C ALA A 167 4.54 -7.58 -5.61
N ALA A 168 4.88 -8.47 -4.68
CA ALA A 168 5.31 -8.08 -3.33
C ALA A 168 6.83 -7.81 -3.21
N THR A 169 7.63 -8.40 -4.09
CA THR A 169 9.09 -8.36 -4.09
C THR A 169 9.69 -7.12 -4.79
N PRO A 170 9.21 -6.65 -5.96
CA PRO A 170 9.84 -5.53 -6.66
C PRO A 170 9.53 -4.18 -6.03
N ALA A 171 8.37 -3.99 -5.39
CA ALA A 171 8.05 -2.74 -4.70
C ALA A 171 9.00 -2.47 -3.51
N THR A 172 9.42 -3.52 -2.81
CA THR A 172 10.39 -3.42 -1.71
C THR A 172 11.79 -3.11 -2.25
N MET A 173 12.19 -3.69 -3.40
CA MET A 173 13.48 -3.41 -4.03
C MET A 173 13.54 -2.02 -4.69
N ILE A 174 12.46 -1.55 -5.31
CA ILE A 174 12.40 -0.22 -5.95
C ILE A 174 12.46 0.90 -4.91
N VAL A 175 11.87 0.70 -3.72
CA VAL A 175 11.97 1.66 -2.61
C VAL A 175 13.36 1.67 -1.99
N LEU A 176 14.02 0.50 -1.87
CA LEU A 176 15.41 0.41 -1.39
C LEU A 176 16.42 0.98 -2.41
N LEU A 177 16.23 0.74 -3.70
CA LEU A 177 17.09 1.27 -4.77
C LEU A 177 16.86 2.77 -4.99
N GLY A 178 15.61 3.24 -4.98
CA GLY A 178 15.28 4.65 -5.15
C GLY A 178 15.78 5.54 -3.99
N GLY A 179 15.84 4.99 -2.77
CA GLY A 179 16.46 5.67 -1.62
C GLY A 179 17.98 5.79 -1.72
N LEU A 180 18.64 4.93 -2.52
CA LEU A 180 20.09 4.96 -2.73
C LEU A 180 20.51 5.92 -3.85
N THR A 181 19.60 6.26 -4.76
CA THR A 181 19.85 7.18 -5.90
C THR A 181 19.45 8.63 -5.63
N LEU A 182 18.75 8.90 -4.53
CA LEU A 182 18.26 10.23 -4.13
C LEU A 182 19.12 10.90 -3.05
N VAL A 183 20.30 10.34 -2.73
CA VAL A 183 21.34 10.93 -1.89
C VAL A 183 22.48 11.42 -2.77
#